data_AF-A0A919GT34-F1
#
_entry.id   AF-A0A919GT34-F1
#
_cell.length_a   1.000
_cell.length_b   1.000
_cell.length_c   1.000
_cell.angle_alpha   90.00
_cell.angle_beta   90.00
_cell.angle_gamma   90.00
#
_symmetry.space_group_name_H-M   'P 1'
#
loop_
_entity.id
_entity.type
_entity.pdbx_description
1 polymer ?
#
loop_
_entity_poly.entity_id
_entity_poly.type
_entity_poly.pdbx_seq_one_letter_code
_entity_poly.pdbx_strand_id
1 'polypeptide(L)' 'MVWVQHSDGDLERDSEPWQYVPELARQDSEPLVHKTYGDSFEDTELEALLAEQR' A
#
# COMPACT_ATOMS: atom_id res chain seq x y z
N MET A 1 -7.96 8.26 5.27
CA MET A 1 -7.03 7.17 5.65
C MET A 1 -6.29 6.75 4.39
N VAL A 2 -5.00 6.43 4.46
CA VAL A 2 -4.21 5.97 3.30
C VAL A 2 -3.69 4.58 3.62
N TRP A 3 -3.81 3.66 2.67
CA TRP A 3 -3.32 2.30 2.76
C TRP A 3 -1.99 2.16 2.06
N VAL A 4 -1.11 1.33 2.63
CA VAL A 4 0.18 1.00 2.05
C VAL A 4 0.31 -0.52 2.06
N GLN A 5 0.63 -1.13 0.92
CA GLN A 5 0.78 -2.58 0.80
C GLN A 5 2.13 -2.92 0.15
N HIS A 6 2.89 -3.76 0.85
CA HIS A 6 4.24 -4.16 0.44
C HIS A 6 4.21 -5.38 -0.48
N SER A 7 5.05 -5.39 -1.51
CA SER A 7 5.39 -6.60 -2.28
C SER A 7 6.86 -6.56 -2.68
N ASP A 8 7.52 -7.71 -2.70
CA ASP A 8 8.88 -7.86 -3.23
C ASP A 8 9.09 -9.31 -3.70
N GLY A 9 10.35 -9.74 -3.83
CA GLY A 9 10.66 -11.11 -4.24
C GLY A 9 10.28 -12.18 -3.22
N ASP A 10 10.20 -11.83 -1.93
CA ASP A 10 9.80 -12.76 -0.86
C ASP A 10 8.29 -12.74 -0.64
N LEU A 11 7.61 -11.65 -1.02
CA LEU A 11 6.16 -11.51 -0.98
C LEU A 11 5.61 -11.02 -2.33
N GLU A 12 5.35 -11.97 -3.22
CA GLU A 12 4.90 -11.70 -4.59
C GLU A 12 3.51 -11.06 -4.62
N ARG A 13 3.36 -10.02 -5.45
CA ARG A 13 2.08 -9.35 -5.67
C ARG A 13 1.03 -10.30 -6.23
N ASP A 14 -0.21 -10.11 -5.81
CA ASP A 14 -1.38 -10.91 -6.17
C ASP A 14 -1.35 -12.39 -5.68
N SER A 15 -0.26 -12.82 -5.02
CA SER A 15 -0.20 -14.12 -4.36
C SER A 15 -1.15 -14.19 -3.16
N GLU A 16 -1.58 -15.39 -2.79
CA GLU A 16 -2.44 -15.61 -1.62
C GLU A 16 -1.89 -15.00 -0.31
N PRO A 17 -0.61 -15.18 0.07
CA PRO A 17 -0.07 -14.58 1.30
C PRO A 17 0.05 -13.04 1.24
N TRP A 18 -0.05 -12.44 0.04
CA TRP A 18 0.02 -10.99 -0.15
C TRP A 18 -1.34 -10.28 -0.01
N GLN A 19 -2.45 -11.03 -0.15
CA GLN A 19 -3.80 -10.48 -0.04
C GLN A 19 -4.08 -9.94 1.37
N TYR A 20 -5.06 -9.04 1.49
CA TYR A 20 -5.51 -8.58 2.80
C TYR A 20 -6.20 -9.72 3.56
N VAL A 21 -6.02 -9.73 4.88
CA VAL A 21 -6.84 -10.55 5.76
C VAL A 21 -8.29 -10.04 5.76
N PRO A 22 -9.31 -10.91 5.92
CA PRO A 22 -10.72 -10.52 5.83
C PRO A 22 -11.15 -9.41 6.80
N GLU A 23 -10.46 -9.26 7.93
CA GLU A 23 -10.70 -8.23 8.94
C GLU A 23 -10.30 -6.82 8.46
N LEU A 24 -9.47 -6.73 7.42
CA LEU A 24 -9.02 -5.49 6.80
C LEU A 24 -9.75 -5.26 5.47
N ALA A 25 -10.85 -4.50 5.54
CA ALA A 25 -11.62 -4.10 4.37
C ALA A 25 -11.34 -2.64 4.00
N ARG A 26 -10.45 -2.42 3.02
CA ARG A 26 -10.24 -1.10 2.43
C ARG A 26 -11.49 -0.66 1.66
N GLN A 27 -11.90 0.59 1.81
CA GLN A 27 -12.94 1.17 0.97
C GLN A 27 -12.36 1.64 -0.36
N ASP A 28 -13.14 1.58 -1.44
CA ASP A 28 -12.67 2.00 -2.76
C ASP A 28 -12.22 3.47 -2.82
N SER A 29 -12.79 4.32 -1.96
CA SER A 29 -12.44 5.73 -1.82
C SER A 29 -11.13 5.98 -1.07
N GLU A 30 -10.59 4.98 -0.38
CA GLU A 30 -9.36 5.13 0.40
C GLU A 30 -8.14 4.86 -0.50
N PRO A 31 -7.21 5.83 -0.65
CA PRO A 31 -6.03 5.64 -1.50
C PRO A 31 -5.19 4.45 -1.07
N LEU A 32 -4.67 3.70 -2.06
CA LEU A 32 -3.75 2.58 -1.86
C LEU A 32 -2.44 2.84 -2.58
N VAL A 33 -1.35 2.78 -1.83
CA VAL A 33 0.02 2.87 -2.33
C VAL A 33 0.68 1.50 -2.25
N HIS A 34 1.27 1.05 -3.35
CA HIS A 34 2.11 -0.13 -3.36
C HIS A 34 3.56 0.26 -3.12
N LYS A 35 4.26 -0.48 -2.28
CA LYS A 35 5.69 -0.26 -2.00
C LYS A 35 6.48 -1.54 -2.18
N THR A 36 7.75 -1.39 -2.51
CA THR A 36 8.71 -2.50 -2.63
C THR A 36 9.90 -2.37 -1.67
N TYR A 37 9.98 -1.26 -0.94
CA TYR A 37 11.05 -0.96 0.00
C TYR A 37 10.56 -0.92 1.45
N GLY A 38 11.50 -0.97 2.39
CA GLY A 38 11.19 -0.87 3.82
C GLY A 38 10.59 0.50 4.17
N ASP A 39 11.11 1.56 3.57
CA ASP A 39 10.53 2.89 3.63
C ASP A 39 9.28 2.96 2.75
N SER A 40 8.20 3.53 3.28
CA SER A 40 6.93 3.67 2.55
C SER A 40 6.91 4.89 1.62
N PHE A 41 7.87 5.81 1.75
CA PHE A 41 8.02 6.96 0.86
C PHE A 41 8.91 6.63 -0.35
N GLU A 42 9.88 5.73 -0.18
CA GLU A 42 10.85 5.38 -1.21
C GLU A 42 10.16 4.79 -2.45
N ASP A 43 10.33 5.45 -3.59
CA ASP A 43 9.77 5.05 -4.90
C ASP A 43 8.24 4.88 -4.87
N THR A 44 7.53 5.77 -4.17
CA THR A 44 6.05 5.78 -4.15
C THR A 44 5.46 7.19 -4.25
N GLU A 45 4.17 7.26 -4.57
CA GLU A 45 3.38 8.51 -4.60
C GLU A 45 2.87 8.96 -3.21
N LEU A 46 3.32 8.32 -2.12
CA LEU A 46 2.77 8.57 -0.77
C LEU A 46 2.94 10.02 -0.31
N GLU A 47 4.09 10.65 -0.60
CA GLU A 47 4.34 12.04 -0.20
C GLU A 47 3.36 13.01 -0.88
N ALA A 48 3.17 12.85 -2.19
CA ALA A 48 2.25 13.68 -2.96
C ALA A 48 0.80 13.54 -2.46
N LEU A 49 0.34 12.30 -2.26
CA LEU A 49 -1.02 12.03 -1.75
C LEU A 49 -1.26 12.64 -0.36
N LEU A 50 -0.27 12.58 0.54
CA LEU A 50 -0.39 13.17 1.87
C LEU A 50 -0.41 14.70 1.80
N ALA A 51 0.32 15.32 0.86
CA ALA A 51 0.33 16.76 0.68
C ALA A 51 -1.03 17.30 0.15
N GLU A 52 -1.73 16.54 -0.69
CA GLU A 52 -3.07 16.89 -1.19
C GLU A 52 -4.16 16.86 -0.10
N GLN A 53 -3.93 16.09 0.97
CA GLN A 53 -4.88 15.86 2.06
C GLN A 53 -4.65 16.79 3.26
N ARG A 54 -3.86 17.85 3.08
CA ARG A 54 -3.44 18.79 4.13
C ARG A 54 -4.46 19.88 4.45
#